data_AF-A0A9E3BWX5-F1
#
_entry.id   AF-A0A9E3BWX5-F1
#
_cell.length_a   1.000
_cell.length_b   1.000
_cell.length_c   1.000
_cell.angle_alpha   90.00
_cell.angle_beta   90.00
_cell.angle_gamma   90.00
#
_symmetry.space_group_name_H-M   'P 1'
#
loop_
_entity.id
_entity.type
_entity.pdbx_description
1 polymer ?
#
loop_
_entity_poly.entity_id
_entity_poly.type
_entity_poly.pdbx_seq_one_letter_code
_entity_poly.pdbx_strand_id
1 'polypeptide(L)'
;MHRLTFVVCLALLSVAPGPPLAAQTPTAPPLRPADALYMGQGLVLTAAPPRQLTLNAHVPQFLYQPGGDSLAYVSVQTDGDRQTTSVKFVDARQKDHDTRTIYSVTGDAPEAPVHDPQIYSLDLLGWSADGRWLLIREGNTSNFLNTRFLLGDVGASPLGTRDFPQPEPPSGADFTLDGAAWSPDRRRILIARQGFRHDASVTVRATSAEVYDPSRNAAQTLAIGDGLNLLGWRDEDHL
;
A
#
# COMPACT_ATOMS: atom_id res chain seq x y z
N MET A 1 -0.99 -34.27 -2.92
CA MET A 1 -1.42 -32.87 -3.19
C MET A 1 -2.24 -32.39 -2.00
N HIS A 2 -1.64 -31.60 -1.12
CA HIS A 2 -2.28 -31.08 0.10
C HIS A 2 -2.69 -29.63 -0.13
N ARG A 3 -3.97 -29.31 0.10
CA ARG A 3 -4.48 -27.93 0.10
C ARG A 3 -4.38 -27.38 1.52
N LEU A 4 -3.57 -26.35 1.73
CA LEU A 4 -3.60 -25.56 2.96
C LEU A 4 -4.86 -24.69 2.95
N THR A 5 -5.66 -24.81 4.01
CA THR A 5 -6.78 -23.91 4.31
C THR A 5 -6.29 -22.96 5.40
N PHE A 6 -6.21 -21.66 5.12
CA PHE A 6 -5.90 -20.65 6.13
C PHE A 6 -7.21 -20.08 6.69
N VAL A 7 -7.42 -20.28 7.99
CA VAL A 7 -8.43 -19.56 8.78
C VAL A 7 -7.68 -18.53 9.62
N VAL A 8 -7.87 -17.25 9.32
CA VAL A 8 -7.35 -16.16 10.16
C VAL A 8 -8.40 -15.86 11.22
N CYS A 9 -8.19 -16.37 12.43
CA CYS A 9 -8.91 -15.94 13.63
C CYS A 9 -8.22 -14.70 14.21
N LEU A 10 -8.91 -13.57 14.28
CA LEU A 10 -8.46 -12.46 15.14
C LEU A 10 -8.87 -12.78 16.58
N ALA A 11 -7.88 -13.03 17.45
CA ALA A 11 -8.10 -13.19 18.87
C ALA A 11 -8.30 -11.83 19.54
N LEU A 12 -9.43 -11.67 20.24
CA LEU A 12 -9.63 -10.62 21.23
C LEU A 12 -8.77 -10.95 22.46
N LEU A 13 -7.78 -10.10 22.74
CA LEU A 13 -7.12 -10.09 24.05
C LEU A 13 -8.09 -9.47 25.07
N SER A 14 -8.63 -10.32 25.95
CA SER A 14 -9.07 -9.90 27.28
C SER A 14 -8.36 -10.78 28.30
N VAL A 15 -7.70 -10.17 29.27
CA VAL A 15 -7.09 -10.87 30.40
C VAL A 15 -8.03 -10.73 31.59
N ALA A 16 -8.55 -11.85 32.08
CA ALA A 16 -8.86 -12.07 33.49
C ALA A 16 -8.83 -13.59 33.80
N PRO A 17 -8.37 -14.02 34.98
CA PRO A 17 -8.02 -15.42 35.25
C PRO A 17 -9.23 -16.26 35.72
N GLY A 18 -9.36 -17.49 35.23
CA GLY A 18 -10.35 -18.48 35.69
C GLY A 18 -10.07 -19.90 35.13
N PRO A 19 -10.50 -20.98 35.82
CA PRO A 19 -9.89 -22.32 35.77
C PRO A 19 -10.23 -23.14 34.49
N PRO A 20 -9.51 -24.26 34.23
CA PRO A 20 -9.42 -24.85 32.90
C PRO A 20 -10.67 -25.67 32.56
N LEU A 21 -11.25 -25.43 31.38
CA LEU A 21 -12.36 -26.22 30.85
C LEU A 21 -12.08 -26.62 29.40
N ALA A 22 -12.39 -27.89 29.14
CA ALA A 22 -12.10 -28.70 27.97
C ALA A 22 -12.12 -27.97 26.60
N ALA A 23 -11.18 -28.36 25.74
CA ALA A 23 -11.08 -27.95 24.36
C ALA A 23 -12.41 -28.19 23.60
N GLN A 24 -13.19 -27.12 23.45
CA GLN A 24 -14.20 -27.01 22.42
C GLN A 24 -13.58 -26.18 21.31
N THR A 25 -13.48 -26.76 20.12
CA THR A 25 -13.18 -26.01 18.90
C THR A 25 -14.19 -24.87 18.80
N PRO A 26 -13.78 -23.59 18.84
CA PRO A 26 -14.73 -22.50 18.65
C PRO A 26 -15.09 -22.49 17.17
N THR A 27 -16.17 -23.18 16.80
CA THR A 27 -16.92 -22.83 15.60
C THR A 27 -17.56 -21.49 15.91
N ALA A 28 -16.85 -20.40 15.61
CA ALA A 28 -17.49 -19.10 15.54
C ALA A 28 -18.68 -19.24 14.57
N PRO A 29 -19.92 -18.97 15.01
CA PRO A 29 -21.06 -19.12 14.14
C PRO A 29 -20.89 -18.20 12.91
N PRO A 30 -21.29 -18.63 11.72
CA PRO A 30 -21.27 -17.75 10.55
C PRO A 30 -22.08 -16.50 10.86
N LEU A 31 -21.50 -15.33 10.56
CA LEU A 31 -22.16 -14.04 10.74
C LEU A 31 -23.50 -14.09 10.00
N ARG A 32 -24.58 -13.88 10.74
CA ARG A 32 -25.94 -13.83 10.22
C ARG A 32 -26.15 -12.49 9.52
N PRO A 33 -27.12 -12.38 8.58
CA PRO A 33 -27.46 -11.10 7.93
C PRO A 33 -27.87 -9.96 8.88
N ALA A 34 -28.09 -10.24 10.17
CA ALA A 34 -28.41 -9.27 11.22
C ALA A 34 -27.21 -8.89 12.10
N ASP A 35 -26.03 -9.49 11.89
CA ASP A 35 -24.85 -9.21 12.69
C ASP A 35 -24.20 -7.92 12.19
N ALA A 36 -24.28 -6.86 13.01
CA ALA A 36 -23.71 -5.56 12.73
C ALA A 36 -22.23 -5.52 13.11
N LEU A 37 -21.37 -5.09 12.18
CA LEU A 37 -19.97 -4.78 12.48
C LEU A 37 -19.89 -3.33 12.99
N TYR A 38 -19.56 -3.15 14.26
CA TYR A 38 -19.39 -1.81 14.84
C TYR A 38 -17.98 -1.30 14.53
N MET A 39 -17.85 -0.40 13.55
CA MET A 39 -16.65 0.42 13.39
C MET A 39 -16.87 1.71 14.17
N GLY A 40 -15.87 2.17 14.93
CA GLY A 40 -16.02 3.03 16.11
C GLY A 40 -16.54 4.47 15.93
N GLN A 41 -17.31 4.75 14.88
CA GLN A 41 -18.01 6.02 14.63
C GLN A 41 -19.54 5.91 14.74
N GLY A 42 -20.08 4.85 15.35
CA GLY A 42 -21.53 4.73 15.61
C GLY A 42 -22.40 4.45 14.38
N LEU A 43 -21.79 4.09 13.24
CA LEU A 43 -22.51 3.70 12.04
C LEU A 43 -22.74 2.18 12.03
N VAL A 44 -24.01 1.78 12.11
CA VAL A 44 -24.42 0.37 11.92
C VAL A 44 -24.52 0.10 10.42
N LEU A 45 -23.52 -0.59 9.87
CA LEU A 45 -23.59 -1.09 8.50
C LEU A 45 -24.22 -2.47 8.50
N THR A 46 -25.36 -2.61 7.83
CA THR A 46 -25.96 -3.92 7.56
C THR A 46 -25.05 -4.65 6.58
N ALA A 47 -24.36 -5.70 7.03
CA ALA A 47 -23.48 -6.47 6.16
C ALA A 47 -24.32 -7.19 5.11
N ALA A 48 -24.09 -6.88 3.83
CA ALA A 48 -24.56 -7.74 2.75
C ALA A 48 -23.99 -9.17 2.94
N PRO A 49 -24.68 -10.22 2.47
CA PRO A 49 -24.18 -11.58 2.60
C PRO A 49 -22.74 -11.67 2.04
N PRO A 50 -21.81 -12.29 2.79
CA PRO A 50 -20.41 -12.32 2.40
C PRO A 50 -20.27 -13.01 1.04
N ARG A 51 -19.60 -12.35 0.09
CA ARG A 51 -19.23 -12.93 -1.20
C ARG A 51 -17.80 -13.47 -1.09
N GLN A 52 -17.61 -14.74 -1.40
CA GLN A 52 -16.29 -15.35 -1.44
C GLN A 52 -15.58 -14.96 -2.74
N LEU A 53 -14.48 -14.21 -2.63
CA LEU A 53 -13.55 -13.98 -3.74
C LEU A 53 -12.42 -15.01 -3.68
N THR A 54 -12.15 -15.70 -4.78
CA THR A 54 -11.02 -16.63 -4.89
C THR A 54 -10.01 -16.08 -5.87
N LEU A 55 -8.79 -15.78 -5.39
CA LEU A 55 -7.69 -15.28 -6.21
C LEU A 55 -6.67 -16.40 -6.45
N ASN A 56 -6.37 -16.68 -7.72
CA ASN A 56 -5.36 -17.68 -8.10
C ASN A 56 -3.97 -17.05 -8.18
N ALA A 57 -3.52 -16.42 -7.10
CA ALA A 57 -2.21 -15.80 -7.01
C ALA A 57 -1.66 -15.87 -5.58
N HIS A 58 -0.33 -15.81 -5.44
CA HIS A 58 0.27 -15.45 -4.16
C HIS A 58 0.02 -13.95 -3.93
N VAL A 59 -0.81 -13.63 -2.94
CA VAL A 59 -1.24 -12.26 -2.62
C VAL A 59 -0.59 -11.82 -1.32
N PRO A 60 0.59 -11.17 -1.36
CA PRO A 60 1.25 -10.69 -0.14
C PRO A 60 0.52 -9.51 0.51
N GLN A 61 -0.23 -8.73 -0.29
CA GLN A 61 -0.94 -7.55 0.19
C GLN A 61 -2.20 -7.29 -0.63
N PHE A 62 -3.24 -6.78 0.01
CA PHE A 62 -4.45 -6.28 -0.62
C PHE A 62 -5.03 -5.10 0.16
N LEU A 63 -5.77 -4.23 -0.53
CA LEU A 63 -6.51 -3.11 0.06
C LEU A 63 -7.87 -2.96 -0.63
N TYR A 64 -8.93 -2.85 0.17
CA TYR A 64 -10.24 -2.45 -0.34
C TYR A 64 -10.25 -0.96 -0.70
N GLN A 65 -10.90 -0.64 -1.82
CA GLN A 65 -11.27 0.74 -2.16
C GLN A 65 -12.22 1.27 -1.05
N PRO A 66 -12.25 2.58 -0.72
CA PRO A 66 -13.07 3.10 0.38
C PRO A 66 -14.56 2.75 0.34
N GLY A 67 -15.13 2.55 -0.87
CA GLY A 67 -16.51 2.10 -1.04
C GLY A 67 -16.75 0.60 -0.80
N GLY A 68 -15.71 -0.21 -0.62
CA GLY A 68 -15.80 -1.66 -0.37
C GLY A 68 -16.13 -2.52 -1.59
N ASP A 69 -16.57 -1.92 -2.70
CA ASP A 69 -17.02 -2.63 -3.90
C ASP A 69 -15.88 -3.19 -4.78
N SER A 70 -14.65 -2.74 -4.55
CA SER A 70 -13.48 -3.15 -5.33
C SER A 70 -12.27 -3.29 -4.40
N LEU A 71 -11.26 -4.02 -4.86
CA LEU A 71 -9.98 -4.09 -4.19
C LEU A 71 -8.81 -4.01 -5.16
N ALA A 72 -7.68 -3.54 -4.66
CA ALA A 72 -6.40 -3.73 -5.30
C ALA A 72 -5.57 -4.74 -4.51
N TYR A 73 -4.72 -5.48 -5.20
CA TYR A 73 -3.84 -6.45 -4.57
C TYR A 73 -2.53 -6.56 -5.33
N VAL A 74 -1.49 -6.96 -4.62
CA VAL A 74 -0.20 -7.29 -5.20
C VAL A 74 -0.21 -8.77 -5.58
N SER A 75 0.28 -9.10 -6.77
CA SER A 75 0.51 -10.48 -7.19
C SER A 75 1.95 -10.67 -7.62
N VAL A 76 2.54 -11.80 -7.23
CA VAL A 76 3.88 -12.19 -7.64
C VAL A 76 3.81 -13.43 -8.51
N GLN A 77 4.52 -13.41 -9.64
CA GLN A 77 4.69 -14.54 -10.53
C GLN A 77 6.17 -14.71 -10.86
N THR A 78 6.68 -15.93 -10.73
CA THR A 78 8.07 -16.27 -11.06
C THR A 78 8.08 -17.17 -12.29
N ASP A 79 8.94 -16.86 -13.25
CA ASP A 79 9.19 -17.64 -14.47
C ASP A 79 10.70 -17.79 -14.67
N GLY A 80 11.23 -18.96 -14.32
CA GLY A 80 12.68 -19.20 -14.25
C GLY A 80 13.37 -18.20 -13.31
N ASP A 81 14.38 -17.51 -13.83
CA ASP A 81 15.18 -16.52 -13.11
C ASP A 81 14.53 -15.13 -13.05
N ARG A 82 13.28 -14.98 -13.50
CA ARG A 82 12.55 -13.71 -13.52
C ARG A 82 11.38 -13.72 -12.56
N GLN A 83 11.16 -12.60 -11.89
CA GLN A 83 9.97 -12.35 -11.08
C GLN A 83 9.23 -11.12 -11.58
N THR A 84 7.94 -11.26 -11.85
CA THR A 84 7.03 -10.14 -12.12
C THR A 84 6.17 -9.89 -10.88
N THR A 85 6.26 -8.68 -10.35
CA THR A 85 5.40 -8.17 -9.28
C THR A 85 4.40 -7.19 -9.90
N SER A 86 3.10 -7.40 -9.70
CA SER A 86 2.04 -6.59 -10.28
C SER A 86 1.10 -6.04 -9.21
N VAL A 87 0.61 -4.82 -9.39
CA VAL A 87 -0.61 -4.32 -8.73
C VAL A 87 -1.79 -4.56 -9.66
N LYS A 88 -2.78 -5.28 -9.16
CA LYS A 88 -4.01 -5.63 -9.87
C LYS A 88 -5.22 -5.04 -9.18
N PHE A 89 -6.27 -4.81 -9.96
CA PHE A 89 -7.56 -4.27 -9.54
C PHE A 89 -8.67 -5.25 -9.90
N VAL A 90 -9.62 -5.42 -8.98
CA VAL A 90 -10.81 -6.27 -9.17
C VAL A 90 -12.04 -5.48 -8.76
N ASP A 91 -13.03 -5.40 -9.65
CA ASP A 91 -14.39 -5.02 -9.29
C ASP A 91 -15.09 -6.24 -8.67
N ALA A 92 -15.32 -6.21 -7.36
CA ALA A 92 -15.88 -7.34 -6.62
C ALA A 92 -17.39 -7.54 -6.90
N ARG A 93 -18.04 -6.59 -7.58
CA ARG A 93 -19.47 -6.68 -7.93
C ARG A 93 -19.69 -7.54 -9.16
N GLN A 94 -18.72 -7.59 -10.07
CA GLN A 94 -18.83 -8.36 -11.30
C GLN A 94 -18.70 -9.85 -11.00
N LYS A 95 -19.59 -10.67 -11.58
CA LYS A 95 -19.64 -12.12 -11.36
C LYS A 95 -18.36 -12.84 -11.83
N ASP A 96 -17.73 -12.32 -12.88
CA ASP A 96 -16.55 -12.91 -13.49
C ASP A 96 -15.24 -12.33 -12.92
N HIS A 97 -15.35 -11.37 -11.98
CA HIS A 97 -14.22 -10.76 -11.26
C HIS A 97 -13.07 -10.35 -12.19
N ASP A 98 -13.39 -9.60 -13.26
CA ASP A 98 -12.38 -9.18 -14.23
C ASP A 98 -11.23 -8.47 -13.53
N THR A 99 -10.05 -9.09 -13.65
CA THR A 99 -8.84 -8.69 -12.97
C THR A 99 -7.99 -7.91 -13.94
N ARG A 100 -7.82 -6.62 -13.65
CA ARG A 100 -7.09 -5.71 -14.51
C ARG A 100 -5.78 -5.30 -13.85
N THR A 101 -4.70 -5.28 -14.61
CA THR A 101 -3.39 -4.83 -14.10
C THR A 101 -3.34 -3.31 -14.10
N ILE A 102 -3.05 -2.71 -12.95
CA ILE A 102 -2.76 -1.27 -12.82
C ILE A 102 -1.30 -1.04 -13.22
N TYR A 103 -0.40 -1.85 -12.66
CA TYR A 103 1.04 -1.68 -12.80
C TYR A 103 1.77 -3.02 -12.67
N SER A 104 2.89 -3.17 -13.36
CA SER A 104 3.77 -4.33 -13.24
C SER A 104 5.23 -3.90 -13.38
N VAL A 105 6.09 -4.58 -12.63
CA VAL A 105 7.54 -4.48 -12.75
C VAL A 105 8.11 -5.89 -12.77
N THR A 106 9.11 -6.13 -13.63
CA THR A 106 9.80 -7.41 -13.74
C THR A 106 11.26 -7.23 -13.37
N GLY A 107 11.72 -8.04 -12.44
CA GLY A 107 13.09 -8.12 -11.97
C GLY A 107 13.66 -9.52 -12.07
N ASP A 108 14.78 -9.71 -11.40
CA ASP A 108 15.34 -11.03 -11.15
C ASP A 108 14.56 -11.72 -10.02
N ALA A 109 14.45 -13.04 -10.11
CA ALA A 109 13.90 -13.85 -9.03
C ALA A 109 14.86 -13.83 -7.83
N PRO A 110 14.36 -13.90 -6.58
CA PRO A 110 15.20 -13.92 -5.38
C PRO A 110 16.25 -15.03 -5.34
N GLU A 111 16.00 -16.13 -6.06
CA GLU A 111 16.87 -17.31 -6.14
C GLU A 111 17.72 -17.35 -7.42
N ALA A 112 17.62 -16.33 -8.29
CA ALA A 112 18.36 -16.29 -9.55
C ALA A 112 19.89 -16.25 -9.28
N PRO A 113 20.71 -17.00 -10.05
CA PRO A 113 22.16 -17.07 -9.85
C PRO A 113 22.88 -15.86 -10.46
N VAL A 114 22.46 -14.65 -10.08
CA VAL A 114 22.98 -13.37 -10.59
C VAL A 114 23.75 -12.64 -9.50
N HIS A 115 24.92 -12.11 -9.86
CA HIS A 115 25.65 -11.20 -8.98
C HIS A 115 24.95 -9.83 -8.99
N ASP A 116 24.41 -9.41 -7.85
CA ASP A 116 23.62 -8.16 -7.67
C ASP A 116 22.22 -8.15 -8.34
N PRO A 117 21.28 -9.00 -7.87
CA PRO A 117 19.99 -9.19 -8.52
C PRO A 117 19.10 -7.95 -8.39
N GLN A 118 18.37 -7.59 -9.44
CA GLN A 118 17.41 -6.48 -9.42
C GLN A 118 16.03 -6.98 -9.01
N ILE A 119 15.79 -7.09 -7.70
CA ILE A 119 14.55 -7.64 -7.16
C ILE A 119 13.61 -6.49 -6.80
N TYR A 120 12.39 -6.52 -7.35
CA TYR A 120 11.40 -5.46 -7.14
C TYR A 120 10.23 -5.91 -6.25
N SER A 121 9.87 -5.02 -5.34
CA SER A 121 8.71 -5.10 -4.47
C SER A 121 7.72 -3.98 -4.78
N LEU A 122 6.43 -4.26 -4.66
CA LEU A 122 5.36 -3.28 -4.76
C LEU A 122 4.56 -3.31 -3.46
N ASP A 123 4.36 -2.14 -2.86
CA ASP A 123 3.51 -1.98 -1.68
C ASP A 123 2.36 -1.01 -1.97
N LEU A 124 1.19 -1.31 -1.44
CA LEU A 124 0.00 -0.47 -1.47
C LEU A 124 -0.02 0.39 -0.21
N LEU A 125 -0.03 1.72 -0.38
CA LEU A 125 0.03 2.67 0.73
C LEU A 125 -1.31 3.36 1.02
N GLY A 126 -2.36 3.00 0.29
CA GLY A 126 -3.72 3.48 0.53
C GLY A 126 -4.36 4.15 -0.68
N TRP A 127 -5.65 4.41 -0.53
CA TRP A 127 -6.53 4.97 -1.54
C TRP A 127 -6.85 6.44 -1.25
N SER A 128 -7.10 7.22 -2.31
CA SER A 128 -7.81 8.49 -2.19
C SER A 128 -9.22 8.30 -1.65
N ALA A 129 -9.81 9.34 -1.06
CA ALA A 129 -11.18 9.29 -0.53
C ALA A 129 -12.23 8.88 -1.58
N ASP A 130 -12.09 9.36 -2.81
CA ASP A 130 -12.97 9.03 -3.93
C ASP A 130 -12.69 7.63 -4.52
N GLY A 131 -11.65 6.93 -4.04
CA GLY A 131 -11.23 5.62 -4.50
C GLY A 131 -10.70 5.58 -5.93
N ARG A 132 -10.46 6.72 -6.57
CA ARG A 132 -9.90 6.77 -7.93
C ARG A 132 -8.40 6.52 -7.96
N TRP A 133 -7.70 6.95 -6.92
CA TRP A 133 -6.24 6.96 -6.89
C TRP A 133 -5.71 5.99 -5.86
N LEU A 134 -4.73 5.18 -6.27
CA LEU A 134 -4.02 4.24 -5.40
C LEU A 134 -2.56 4.67 -5.29
N LEU A 135 -2.08 4.92 -4.07
CA LEU A 135 -0.67 5.18 -3.83
C LEU A 135 0.09 3.85 -3.76
N ILE A 136 1.10 3.71 -4.62
CA ILE A 136 1.92 2.51 -4.74
C ILE A 136 3.37 2.91 -4.47
N ARG A 137 4.07 2.14 -3.64
CA ARG A 137 5.53 2.21 -3.51
C ARG A 137 6.13 1.09 -4.35
N GLU A 138 7.09 1.43 -5.19
CA GLU A 138 7.99 0.46 -5.81
C GLU A 138 9.35 0.59 -5.15
N GLY A 139 9.84 -0.51 -4.59
CA GLY A 139 11.17 -0.59 -4.01
C GLY A 139 12.00 -1.66 -4.69
N ASN A 140 13.26 -1.35 -4.97
CA ASN A 140 14.26 -2.36 -5.29
C ASN A 140 14.86 -2.88 -3.98
N THR A 141 14.66 -4.16 -3.66
CA THR A 141 15.10 -4.72 -2.39
C THR A 141 16.62 -4.87 -2.30
N SER A 142 17.31 -4.84 -3.44
CA SER A 142 18.77 -4.89 -3.51
C SER A 142 19.41 -3.49 -3.43
N ASN A 143 18.62 -2.45 -3.72
CA ASN A 143 19.05 -1.06 -3.59
C ASN A 143 17.90 -0.17 -3.11
N PHE A 144 17.82 0.01 -1.79
CA PHE A 144 16.77 0.82 -1.14
C PHE A 144 16.75 2.29 -1.59
N LEU A 145 17.84 2.79 -2.19
CA LEU A 145 17.91 4.14 -2.74
C LEU A 145 17.02 4.31 -3.99
N ASN A 146 16.70 3.21 -4.68
CA ASN A 146 15.82 3.18 -5.85
C ASN A 146 14.36 2.94 -5.48
N THR A 147 13.89 3.62 -4.42
CA THR A 147 12.47 3.63 -4.08
C THR A 147 11.77 4.73 -4.86
N ARG A 148 10.66 4.40 -5.53
CA ARG A 148 9.77 5.38 -6.15
C ARG A 148 8.33 5.21 -5.67
N PHE A 149 7.57 6.29 -5.74
CA PHE A 149 6.13 6.23 -5.55
C PHE A 149 5.43 6.43 -6.89
N LEU A 150 4.33 5.72 -7.07
CA LEU A 150 3.47 5.78 -8.23
C LEU A 150 2.05 6.07 -7.76
N LEU A 151 1.29 6.75 -8.61
CA LEU A 151 -0.15 6.89 -8.40
C LEU A 151 -0.90 6.13 -9.48
N GLY A 152 -1.55 5.04 -9.10
CA GLY A 152 -2.43 4.27 -9.97
C GLY A 152 -3.77 4.98 -10.18
N ASP A 153 -4.17 5.20 -11.43
CA ASP A 153 -5.50 5.69 -11.81
C ASP A 153 -6.40 4.50 -12.16
N VAL A 154 -7.35 4.16 -11.28
CA VAL A 154 -8.32 3.10 -11.57
C VAL A 154 -9.52 3.58 -12.38
N GLY A 155 -9.65 4.90 -12.59
CA GLY A 155 -10.64 5.52 -13.45
C GLY A 155 -10.20 5.66 -14.91
N ALA A 156 -8.93 5.43 -15.21
CA ALA A 156 -8.40 5.48 -16.57
C ALA A 156 -8.78 4.22 -17.38
N SER A 157 -8.85 4.36 -18.70
CA SER A 157 -9.03 3.25 -19.64
C SER A 157 -8.03 3.39 -20.81
N PRO A 158 -6.97 2.55 -20.87
CA PRO A 158 -6.63 1.50 -19.90
C PRO A 158 -6.23 2.06 -18.53
N LEU A 159 -6.24 1.20 -17.50
CA LEU A 159 -5.65 1.55 -16.20
C LEU A 159 -4.18 1.92 -16.41
N GLY A 160 -3.65 2.77 -15.54
CA GLY A 160 -2.25 3.15 -15.62
C GLY A 160 -1.75 3.82 -14.35
N THR A 161 -0.46 4.15 -14.38
CA THR A 161 0.21 4.88 -13.32
C THR A 161 0.75 6.20 -13.83
N ARG A 162 0.91 7.15 -12.92
CA ARG A 162 1.78 8.31 -13.10
C ARG A 162 2.85 8.33 -12.02
N ASP A 163 4.05 8.76 -12.39
CA ASP A 163 5.08 9.10 -11.42
C ASP A 163 4.69 10.38 -10.66
N PHE A 164 5.17 10.49 -9.42
CA PHE A 164 5.12 11.78 -8.75
C PHE A 164 6.12 12.74 -9.40
N PRO A 165 5.79 14.04 -9.49
CA PRO A 165 6.78 15.04 -9.88
C PRO A 165 8.04 14.86 -9.02
N GLN A 166 9.20 14.74 -9.66
CA GLN A 166 10.48 14.82 -8.95
C GLN A 166 10.95 16.27 -9.04
N PRO A 167 11.07 17.00 -7.91
CA PRO A 167 11.73 18.29 -7.94
C PRO A 167 13.17 18.09 -8.40
N GLU A 168 13.71 19.06 -9.14
CA GLU A 168 15.13 19.05 -9.44
C GLU A 168 15.92 19.03 -8.12
N PRO A 169 16.91 18.12 -7.99
CA PRO A 169 17.80 18.16 -6.85
C PRO A 169 18.47 19.54 -6.76
N PRO A 170 18.67 20.14 -5.57
CA PRO A 170 19.67 21.17 -5.43
C PRO A 170 21.01 20.61 -5.94
N SER A 171 21.74 21.44 -6.68
CA SER A 171 23.01 21.10 -7.32
C SER A 171 23.88 20.17 -6.47
N GLY A 172 24.13 18.96 -6.99
CA GLY A 172 25.07 17.99 -6.41
C GLY A 172 24.53 17.11 -5.28
N ALA A 173 23.22 17.04 -5.06
CA ALA A 173 22.60 16.09 -4.14
C ALA A 173 21.88 14.96 -4.90
N ASP A 174 22.05 13.72 -4.45
CA ASP A 174 21.20 12.60 -4.85
C ASP A 174 20.05 12.48 -3.86
N PHE A 175 18.80 12.57 -4.33
CA PHE A 175 17.62 12.35 -3.49
C PHE A 175 17.20 10.90 -3.49
N THR A 176 16.92 10.41 -2.30
CA THR A 176 16.10 9.24 -2.06
C THR A 176 14.72 9.68 -1.61
N LEU A 177 13.71 8.95 -2.06
CA LEU A 177 12.36 9.07 -1.53
C LEU A 177 12.31 8.37 -0.18
N ASP A 178 11.97 9.11 0.88
CA ASP A 178 11.98 8.62 2.25
C ASP A 178 10.60 8.12 2.68
N GLY A 179 9.53 8.82 2.25
CA GLY A 179 8.18 8.42 2.62
C GLY A 179 7.09 9.15 1.84
N ALA A 180 5.91 8.53 1.80
CA ALA A 180 4.69 9.14 1.29
C ALA A 180 3.49 8.72 2.12
N ALA A 181 2.57 9.65 2.38
CA ALA A 181 1.35 9.38 3.14
C ALA A 181 0.18 10.23 2.65
N TRP A 182 -1.00 9.61 2.57
CA TRP A 182 -2.25 10.34 2.36
C TRP A 182 -2.55 11.27 3.54
N SER A 183 -3.09 12.45 3.25
CA SER A 183 -3.70 13.31 4.25
C SER A 183 -4.87 12.61 4.93
N PRO A 184 -5.28 13.04 6.14
CA PRO A 184 -6.40 12.42 6.86
C PRO A 184 -7.70 12.40 6.04
N ASP A 185 -7.95 13.47 5.28
CA ASP A 185 -9.09 13.57 4.34
C ASP A 185 -8.90 12.77 3.04
N ARG A 186 -7.73 12.13 2.85
CA ARG A 186 -7.30 11.34 1.69
C ARG A 186 -7.46 12.07 0.35
N ARG A 187 -7.28 13.38 0.35
CA ARG A 187 -7.32 14.22 -0.87
C ARG A 187 -5.95 14.65 -1.35
N ARG A 188 -4.95 14.63 -0.48
CA ARG A 188 -3.59 15.08 -0.77
C ARG A 188 -2.58 14.04 -0.28
N ILE A 189 -1.36 14.12 -0.79
CA ILE A 189 -0.28 13.22 -0.44
C ILE A 189 0.89 14.08 0.02
N LEU A 190 1.42 13.78 1.21
CA LEU A 190 2.68 14.32 1.68
C LEU A 190 3.78 13.41 1.16
N ILE A 191 4.76 13.99 0.49
CA ILE A 191 5.92 13.30 -0.07
C ILE A 191 7.14 13.87 0.63
N ALA A 192 7.89 13.02 1.33
CA ALA A 192 9.15 13.37 1.96
C ALA A 192 10.31 12.79 1.16
N ARG A 193 11.32 13.62 0.92
CA ARG A 193 12.55 13.27 0.22
C ARG A 193 13.75 13.64 1.08
N GLN A 194 14.77 12.80 1.04
CA GLN A 194 16.04 13.04 1.69
C GLN A 194 17.15 12.98 0.66
N GLY A 195 17.87 14.09 0.56
CA GLY A 195 19.05 14.22 -0.27
C GLY A 195 20.30 14.05 0.57
N PHE A 196 21.26 13.30 0.05
CA PHE A 196 22.60 13.29 0.60
C PHE A 196 23.51 14.02 -0.36
N ARG A 197 24.15 15.09 0.12
CA ARG A 197 25.25 15.74 -0.59
C ARG A 197 26.55 15.31 0.05
N HIS A 198 27.45 14.77 -0.76
CA HIS A 198 28.82 14.48 -0.37
C HIS A 198 29.69 15.69 -0.69
N ASP A 199 30.01 16.51 0.32
CA ASP A 199 30.97 17.61 0.17
C ASP A 199 32.21 17.31 1.01
N ALA A 200 33.26 16.80 0.36
CA ALA A 200 34.68 16.61 0.74
C ALA A 200 35.06 16.13 2.17
N SER A 201 34.12 16.05 3.12
CA SER A 201 34.28 15.75 4.54
C SER A 201 32.95 15.70 5.32
N VAL A 202 31.82 16.20 4.78
CA VAL A 202 30.51 16.22 5.47
C VAL A 202 29.40 15.68 4.57
N THR A 203 28.60 14.75 5.10
CA THR A 203 27.32 14.34 4.52
C THR A 203 26.25 15.32 4.99
N VAL A 204 25.78 16.19 4.09
CA VAL A 204 24.67 17.10 4.38
C VAL A 204 23.36 16.42 4.00
N ARG A 205 22.43 16.33 4.96
CA ARG A 205 21.08 15.79 4.77
C ARG A 205 20.13 16.93 4.41
N ALA A 206 19.88 17.10 3.12
CA ALA A 206 18.82 17.99 2.66
C ALA A 206 17.49 17.25 2.80
N THR A 207 16.51 17.85 3.47
CA THR A 207 15.15 17.27 3.51
C THR A 207 14.26 18.17 2.68
N SER A 208 13.49 17.62 1.76
CA SER A 208 12.43 18.35 1.08
C SER A 208 11.09 17.64 1.29
N ALA A 209 10.04 18.42 1.43
CA ALA A 209 8.69 17.90 1.56
C ALA A 209 7.76 18.62 0.59
N GLU A 210 6.82 17.88 0.03
CA GLU A 210 5.82 18.40 -0.88
C GLU A 210 4.44 17.89 -0.51
N VAL A 211 3.45 18.74 -0.69
CA VAL A 211 2.04 18.33 -0.67
C VAL A 211 1.57 18.25 -2.11
N TYR A 212 1.23 17.04 -2.55
CA TYR A 212 0.72 16.75 -3.87
C TYR A 212 -0.80 16.63 -3.86
N ASP A 213 -1.46 17.27 -4.82
CA ASP A 213 -2.89 17.16 -5.11
C ASP A 213 -3.09 16.34 -6.40
N PRO A 214 -3.52 15.07 -6.28
CA PRO A 214 -3.82 14.21 -7.42
C PRO A 214 -4.83 14.79 -8.41
N SER A 215 -5.84 15.52 -7.93
CA SER A 215 -6.94 16.03 -8.76
C SER A 215 -6.49 17.16 -9.67
N ARG A 216 -5.51 17.94 -9.22
CA ARG A 216 -4.92 19.08 -9.96
C ARG A 216 -3.62 18.73 -10.66
N ASN A 217 -3.06 17.55 -10.38
CA ASN A 217 -1.72 17.16 -10.81
C ASN A 217 -0.67 18.21 -10.43
N ALA A 218 -0.76 18.74 -9.22
CA ALA A 218 0.08 19.85 -8.77
C ALA A 218 0.73 19.51 -7.43
N ALA A 219 2.00 19.90 -7.26
CA ALA A 219 2.74 19.80 -6.02
C ALA A 219 3.02 21.20 -5.46
N GLN A 220 2.95 21.33 -4.14
CA GLN A 220 3.40 22.49 -3.41
C GLN A 220 4.58 22.10 -2.52
N THR A 221 5.74 22.70 -2.74
CA THR A 221 6.90 22.55 -1.87
C THR A 221 6.65 23.19 -0.51
N LEU A 222 7.01 22.47 0.54
CA LEU A 222 7.01 22.95 1.92
C LEU A 222 8.41 23.43 2.27
N ALA A 223 8.51 24.63 2.83
CA ALA A 223 9.74 25.10 3.44
C ALA A 223 9.96 24.33 4.75
N ILE A 224 10.93 23.42 4.75
CA ILE A 224 11.37 22.70 5.94
C ILE A 224 12.86 23.00 6.17
N GLY A 225 13.25 23.13 7.44
CA GLY A 225 14.66 23.28 7.79
C GLY A 225 15.45 22.02 7.47
N ASP A 226 16.73 22.18 7.14
CA ASP A 226 17.64 21.06 6.92
C ASP A 226 17.75 20.17 8.17
N GLY A 227 17.89 18.86 7.95
CA GLY A 227 18.02 17.88 9.02
C GLY A 227 16.74 17.57 9.81
N LEU A 228 15.60 18.21 9.52
CA LEU A 228 14.33 17.89 10.19
C LEU A 228 13.75 16.55 9.70
N ASN A 229 13.20 15.77 10.63
CA ASN A 229 12.44 14.56 10.30
C ASN A 229 10.96 14.90 10.12
N LEU A 230 10.37 14.39 9.05
CA LEU A 230 8.94 14.50 8.81
C LEU A 230 8.24 13.24 9.31
N LEU A 231 7.39 13.38 10.33
CA LEU A 231 6.72 12.24 10.97
C LEU A 231 5.37 11.88 10.36
N GLY A 232 4.74 12.80 9.62
CA GLY A 232 3.48 12.54 8.92
C GLY A 232 2.51 13.72 8.98
N TRP A 233 1.24 13.41 8.72
CA TRP A 233 0.14 14.35 8.87
C TRP A 233 -0.32 14.43 10.33
N ARG A 234 -0.71 15.63 10.75
CA ARG A 234 -1.45 15.87 11.99
C ARG A 234 -2.73 16.61 11.62
N ASP A 235 -3.86 16.11 12.06
CA ASP A 235 -5.08 16.90 12.14
C ASP A 235 -5.28 17.39 13.59
N GLU A 236 -6.08 18.44 13.75
CA GLU A 236 -6.37 19.01 15.07
C GLU A 236 -7.41 18.17 15.83
N ASP A 237 -8.10 17.25 15.15
CA ASP A 237 -9.26 16.51 15.67
C ASP A 237 -8.92 15.21 16.43
N HIS A 238 -7.67 14.71 16.37
CA HIS A 238 -7.29 13.42 16.97
C HIS A 238 -6.21 13.53 18.09
N LEU A 239 -6.35 14.49 19.01
CA LEU A 239 -5.52 14.64 20.23
C LEU A 239 -6.25 14.23 21.51
#